data_AF-B4WUJ0-F1
#
_entry.id   AF-B4WUJ0-F1
#
_cell.length_a   1.000
_cell.length_b   1.000
_cell.length_c   1.000
_cell.angle_alpha   90.00
_cell.angle_beta   90.00
_cell.angle_gamma   90.00
#
_symmetry.space_group_name_H-M   'P 1'
#
loop_
_entity.id
_entity.type
_entity.pdbx_description
1 polymer ?
#
loop_
_entity_poly.entity_id
_entity_poly.type
_entity_poly.pdbx_seq_one_letter_code
_entity_poly.pdbx_strand_id
1 'polypeptide(L)'
;MRWYLRYSLSYRDIEEMMLERGVNVDHTTIYRWVQAYSPELDKRCRRYLKPTNDSWRTDETYVKVRGKWKYLYRAVDSEGNTLDFMLSAKRDAKAAKRFFKKVLHASHTIAPRVITVDKNAAYPPAIEALKTDQSLPKATNIR
;
A
#
# COMPACT_ATOMS: atom_id res chain seq x y z
N MET A 1 24.22 14.67 -3.15
CA MET A 1 23.09 13.75 -3.43
C MET A 1 22.85 13.66 -4.94
N ARG A 2 23.58 12.81 -5.68
CA ARG A 2 23.46 12.68 -7.17
C ARG A 2 22.33 11.74 -7.63
N TRP A 3 21.82 10.94 -6.70
CA TRP A 3 21.04 9.72 -6.98
C TRP A 3 19.55 9.95 -7.19
N TYR A 4 18.94 10.84 -6.39
CA TYR A 4 17.48 11.05 -6.38
C TYR A 4 16.91 11.69 -7.65
N LEU A 5 17.76 12.33 -8.46
CA LEU A 5 17.32 13.09 -9.64
C LEU A 5 17.72 12.41 -10.97
N ARG A 6 18.60 11.40 -10.95
CA ARG A 6 19.19 10.82 -12.16
C ARG A 6 18.64 9.44 -12.53
N TYR A 7 18.31 8.61 -11.55
CA TYR A 7 17.99 7.20 -11.79
C TYR A 7 16.57 6.87 -11.36
N SER A 8 15.85 6.16 -12.22
CA SER A 8 14.55 5.56 -11.92
C SER A 8 14.70 4.28 -11.09
N LEU A 9 15.62 4.24 -10.11
CA LEU A 9 15.94 3.13 -9.17
C LEU A 9 15.58 1.72 -9.69
N SER A 10 15.93 1.42 -10.94
CA SER A 10 15.76 0.10 -11.51
C SER A 10 16.83 -0.83 -10.95
N TYR A 11 16.64 -2.15 -11.07
CA TYR A 11 17.67 -3.08 -10.58
C TYR A 11 19.03 -2.91 -11.26
N ARG A 12 19.05 -2.44 -12.52
CA ARG A 12 20.28 -2.12 -13.25
C ARG A 12 20.95 -0.87 -12.70
N ASP A 13 20.17 0.15 -12.35
CA ASP A 13 20.70 1.35 -11.69
C ASP A 13 21.30 1.01 -10.33
N ILE A 14 20.67 0.09 -9.58
CA ILE A 14 21.20 -0.37 -8.29
C ILE A 14 22.50 -1.17 -8.49
N GLU A 15 22.59 -2.00 -9.53
CA GLU A 15 23.83 -2.68 -9.90
C GLU A 15 24.97 -1.67 -10.18
N GLU A 16 24.72 -0.64 -10.99
CA GLU A 16 25.69 0.44 -11.23
C GLU A 16 26.09 1.16 -9.93
N MET A 17 25.11 1.46 -9.06
CA MET A 17 25.34 2.09 -7.75
C MET A 17 26.16 1.23 -6.79
N MET A 18 26.06 -0.10 -6.89
CA MET A 18 26.86 -1.03 -6.09
C MET A 18 28.27 -1.14 -6.64
N LEU A 19 28.42 -1.17 -7.97
CA LEU A 19 29.71 -1.19 -8.64
C LEU A 19 30.54 0.06 -8.32
N GLU A 20 29.94 1.25 -8.29
CA GLU A 20 30.61 2.49 -7.86
C GLU A 20 31.14 2.43 -6.42
N ARG A 21 30.57 1.55 -5.58
CA ARG A 21 31.01 1.31 -4.20
C ARG A 21 31.97 0.12 -4.06
N GLY A 22 32.42 -0.45 -5.18
CA GLY A 22 33.33 -1.59 -5.21
C GLY A 22 32.66 -2.95 -5.00
N VAL A 23 31.32 -3.02 -5.06
CA VAL A 23 30.56 -4.26 -4.89
C VAL A 23 30.07 -4.73 -6.25
N ASN A 24 30.63 -5.84 -6.75
CA ASN A 24 30.20 -6.45 -8.00
C ASN A 24 28.99 -7.38 -7.76
N VAL A 25 27.81 -6.98 -8.24
CA VAL A 25 26.57 -7.74 -8.10
C VAL A 25 25.66 -7.52 -9.30
N ASP A 26 25.18 -8.61 -9.91
CA ASP A 26 24.25 -8.53 -11.05
C ASP A 26 22.83 -8.12 -10.62
N HIS A 27 22.13 -7.31 -11.42
CA HIS A 27 20.75 -6.86 -11.18
C HIS A 27 19.76 -8.01 -10.90
N THR A 28 19.96 -9.21 -11.47
CA THR A 28 19.12 -10.38 -11.19
C THR A 28 19.33 -10.93 -9.78
N THR A 29 20.55 -10.78 -9.23
CA THR A 29 20.85 -11.12 -7.84
C THR A 29 20.13 -10.17 -6.89
N ILE A 30 20.16 -8.87 -7.18
CA ILE A 30 19.40 -7.86 -6.43
C ILE A 30 17.89 -8.16 -6.48
N TYR A 31 17.35 -8.50 -7.66
CA TYR A 31 15.95 -8.90 -7.79
C TYR A 31 15.59 -10.09 -6.89
N ARG A 32 16.42 -11.14 -6.88
CA ARG A 32 16.22 -12.32 -6.02
C ARG A 32 16.27 -11.96 -4.54
N TRP A 33 17.17 -11.08 -4.12
CA TRP A 33 17.21 -10.55 -2.75
C TRP A 33 15.92 -9.82 -2.38
N VAL A 34 15.40 -8.95 -3.26
CA VAL A 34 14.11 -8.29 -3.01
C VAL A 34 12.99 -9.31 -2.85
N GLN A 35 12.90 -10.32 -3.72
CA GLN A 35 11.88 -11.37 -3.58
C GLN A 35 12.02 -12.17 -2.27
N ALA A 36 13.24 -12.48 -1.84
CA ALA A 36 13.49 -13.26 -0.63
C ALA A 36 13.30 -12.45 0.65
N TYR A 37 13.84 -11.23 0.71
CA TYR A 37 13.94 -10.45 1.94
C TYR A 37 12.81 -9.44 2.13
N SER A 38 12.16 -8.92 1.07
CA SER A 38 11.07 -7.95 1.25
C SER A 38 9.93 -8.47 2.14
N PRO A 39 9.45 -9.73 2.02
CA PRO A 39 8.42 -10.24 2.93
C PRO A 39 8.88 -10.30 4.39
N GLU A 40 10.13 -10.67 4.64
CA GLU A 40 10.69 -10.76 6.00
C GLU A 40 10.90 -9.37 6.60
N LEU A 41 11.38 -8.41 5.79
CA LEU A 41 11.51 -7.02 6.18
C LEU A 41 10.13 -6.41 6.50
N ASP A 42 9.12 -6.61 5.65
CA ASP A 42 7.75 -6.14 5.89
C ASP A 42 7.20 -6.71 7.22
N LYS A 43 7.35 -8.02 7.43
CA LYS A 43 6.91 -8.69 8.67
C LYS A 43 7.57 -8.11 9.92
N ARG A 44 8.88 -7.81 9.87
CA ARG A 44 9.63 -7.23 11.01
C ARG A 44 9.28 -5.76 11.21
N CYS A 45 9.25 -4.97 10.15
CA CYS A 45 8.99 -3.52 10.20
C CYS A 45 7.55 -3.21 10.64
N ARG A 46 6.56 -4.05 10.29
CA ARG A 46 5.15 -3.84 10.67
C ARG A 46 4.94 -3.64 12.18
N ARG A 47 5.76 -4.29 13.01
CA ARG A 47 5.69 -4.16 14.49
C ARG A 47 6.15 -2.79 15.00
N TYR A 48 6.92 -2.07 14.21
CA TYR A 48 7.49 -0.76 14.53
C TYR A 48 6.79 0.37 13.80
N LEU A 49 5.71 0.09 13.06
CA LEU A 49 4.88 1.13 12.47
C LEU A 49 4.23 1.95 13.58
N LYS A 50 4.25 3.27 13.41
CA LYS A 50 3.54 4.17 14.31
C LYS A 50 2.04 3.88 14.24
N PRO A 51 1.32 3.97 15.38
CA PRO A 51 -0.13 3.95 15.35
C PRO A 51 -0.66 5.04 14.42
N THR A 52 -1.62 4.68 13.57
CA THR A 52 -2.29 5.65 12.68
C THR A 52 -3.40 6.38 13.43
N ASN A 53 -3.80 7.56 12.94
CA ASN A 53 -4.96 8.24 13.50
C ASN A 53 -6.32 7.76 12.93
N ASP A 54 -7.40 8.40 13.39
CA ASP A 54 -8.80 8.04 13.09
C ASP A 54 -9.34 8.67 11.79
N SER A 55 -8.50 9.38 11.02
CA SER A 55 -8.89 10.10 9.81
C SER A 55 -8.13 9.58 8.60
N TRP A 56 -8.77 8.73 7.81
CA TRP A 56 -8.12 8.04 6.71
C TRP A 56 -8.34 8.74 5.37
N ARG A 57 -7.36 8.62 4.48
CA ARG A 57 -7.45 9.00 3.07
C ARG A 57 -7.11 7.78 2.24
N THR A 58 -8.01 7.41 1.34
CA THR A 58 -7.85 6.24 0.49
C THR A 58 -7.90 6.64 -0.98
N ASP A 59 -6.95 6.13 -1.76
CA ASP A 59 -6.87 6.32 -3.20
C ASP A 59 -6.62 5.00 -3.95
N GLU A 60 -7.02 4.96 -5.21
CA GLU A 60 -6.61 3.93 -6.16
C GLU A 60 -5.94 4.56 -7.36
N THR A 61 -4.83 3.96 -7.76
CA THR A 61 -4.16 4.27 -9.02
C THR A 61 -4.00 3.04 -9.87
N TYR A 62 -3.91 3.19 -11.19
CA TYR A 62 -3.72 2.10 -12.12
C TYR A 62 -2.23 1.96 -12.45
N VAL A 63 -1.70 0.74 -12.32
CA VAL A 63 -0.29 0.41 -12.58
C VAL A 63 -0.19 -0.75 -13.55
N LYS A 64 0.77 -0.70 -14.47
CA LYS A 64 0.98 -1.75 -15.48
C LYS A 64 1.94 -2.79 -14.94
N VAL A 65 1.46 -4.02 -14.74
CA VAL A 65 2.25 -5.14 -14.24
C VAL A 65 2.32 -6.23 -15.31
N ARG A 66 3.53 -6.50 -15.82
CA ARG A 66 3.77 -7.45 -16.93
C ARG A 66 2.82 -7.21 -18.11
N GLY A 67 2.68 -5.95 -18.52
CA GLY A 67 1.83 -5.55 -19.64
C GLY A 67 0.34 -5.39 -19.33
N LYS A 68 -0.15 -5.85 -18.18
CA LYS A 68 -1.57 -5.79 -17.81
C LYS A 68 -1.85 -4.68 -16.79
N TRP A 69 -2.91 -3.90 -17.01
CA TRP A 69 -3.37 -2.91 -16.05
C TRP A 69 -3.92 -3.58 -14.79
N LYS A 70 -3.53 -3.05 -13.63
CA LYS A 70 -4.00 -3.46 -12.29
C LYS A 70 -4.25 -2.20 -11.46
N TYR A 71 -5.06 -2.33 -10.41
CA TYR A 71 -5.42 -1.24 -9.51
C TYR A 71 -4.67 -1.40 -8.20
N LEU A 72 -3.87 -0.40 -7.84
CA LEU A 72 -3.17 -0.29 -6.57
C LEU A 72 -4.00 0.58 -5.64
N TYR A 73 -4.58 -0.05 -4.62
CA TYR A 73 -5.24 0.60 -3.50
C TYR A 73 -4.17 1.03 -2.49
N ARG A 74 -4.32 2.23 -1.94
CA ARG A 74 -3.48 2.75 -0.87
C ARG A 74 -4.34 3.52 0.12
N ALA A 75 -4.02 3.37 1.40
CA ALA A 75 -4.58 4.19 2.46
C ALA A 75 -3.46 4.80 3.30
N VAL A 76 -3.64 6.07 3.65
CA VAL A 76 -2.80 6.81 4.58
C VAL A 76 -3.69 7.55 5.58
N ASP A 77 -3.16 7.84 6.75
CA ASP A 77 -3.87 8.66 7.74
C ASP A 77 -3.74 10.17 7.43
N SER A 78 -4.29 11.01 8.31
CA SER A 78 -4.29 12.45 8.06
C SER A 78 -2.90 13.10 8.13
N GLU A 79 -1.95 12.45 8.80
CA GLU A 79 -0.55 12.85 8.99
C GLU A 79 0.39 12.24 7.93
N GLY A 80 -0.14 11.37 7.07
CA GLY A 80 0.62 10.70 6.02
C GLY A 80 1.27 9.38 6.46
N ASN A 81 0.96 8.87 7.66
CA ASN A 81 1.37 7.53 8.05
C ASN A 81 0.63 6.50 7.19
N THR A 82 1.35 5.49 6.73
CA THR A 82 0.78 4.44 5.87
C THR A 82 -0.08 3.49 6.69
N LEU A 83 -1.33 3.31 6.26
CA LEU A 83 -2.23 2.27 6.75
C LEU A 83 -1.86 0.93 6.10
N ASP A 84 -2.13 0.80 4.79
CA ASP A 84 -1.67 -0.33 3.98
C ASP A 84 -1.85 -0.07 2.47
N PHE A 85 -1.36 -1.00 1.65
CA PHE A 85 -1.52 -1.05 0.20
C PHE A 85 -2.06 -2.41 -0.25
N MET A 86 -2.76 -2.46 -1.37
CA MET A 86 -3.17 -3.73 -1.99
C MET A 86 -3.29 -3.60 -3.49
N LEU A 87 -2.67 -4.54 -4.21
CA LEU A 87 -2.83 -4.65 -5.65
C LEU A 87 -4.03 -5.56 -5.98
N SER A 88 -4.89 -5.12 -6.89
CA SER A 88 -6.00 -5.91 -7.41
C SER A 88 -6.09 -5.89 -8.93
N ALA A 89 -6.63 -6.95 -9.51
CA ALA A 89 -6.92 -7.00 -10.94
C ALA A 89 -8.21 -6.24 -11.30
N LYS A 90 -9.09 -5.98 -10.33
CA LYS A 90 -10.40 -5.36 -10.54
C LYS A 90 -10.55 -4.11 -9.67
N ARG A 91 -11.32 -3.15 -10.17
CA ARG A 91 -11.78 -1.96 -9.44
C ARG A 91 -13.26 -2.15 -9.12
N ASP A 92 -13.55 -3.03 -8.15
CA ASP A 92 -14.92 -3.37 -7.76
C ASP A 92 -15.11 -3.27 -6.23
N ALA A 93 -16.37 -3.28 -5.79
CA ALA A 93 -16.72 -3.17 -4.37
C ALA A 93 -16.15 -4.34 -3.54
N LYS A 94 -15.97 -5.52 -4.14
CA LYS A 94 -15.37 -6.68 -3.47
C LYS A 94 -13.89 -6.46 -3.20
N ALA A 95 -13.15 -5.89 -4.15
CA ALA A 95 -11.76 -5.50 -3.97
C ALA A 95 -11.63 -4.40 -2.91
N ALA A 96 -12.45 -3.35 -2.98
CA ALA A 96 -12.47 -2.29 -1.96
C ALA A 96 -12.79 -2.83 -0.55
N LYS A 97 -13.80 -3.71 -0.42
CA LYS A 97 -14.12 -4.35 0.86
C LYS A 97 -12.95 -5.18 1.40
N ARG A 98 -12.29 -5.97 0.54
CA ARG A 98 -11.11 -6.75 0.93
C ARG A 98 -9.96 -5.85 1.39
N PHE A 99 -9.76 -4.72 0.70
CA PHE A 99 -8.75 -3.75 1.07
C PHE A 99 -8.99 -3.19 2.47
N PHE A 100 -10.19 -2.67 2.75
CA PHE A 100 -10.49 -2.13 4.08
C PHE A 100 -10.43 -3.19 5.19
N LYS A 101 -10.85 -4.44 4.94
CA LYS A 101 -10.63 -5.51 5.92
C LYS A 101 -9.17 -5.71 6.23
N LYS A 102 -8.31 -5.74 5.21
CA LYS A 102 -6.85 -5.85 5.39
C LYS A 102 -6.32 -4.74 6.30
N VAL A 103 -6.74 -3.50 6.03
CA VAL A 103 -6.33 -2.32 6.81
C VAL A 103 -6.84 -2.39 8.25
N LEU A 104 -8.12 -2.70 8.47
CA LEU A 104 -8.73 -2.80 9.80
C LEU A 104 -8.12 -3.92 10.67
N HIS A 105 -7.58 -4.97 10.05
CA HIS A 105 -6.89 -6.05 10.77
C HIS A 105 -5.42 -5.73 11.11
N ALA A 106 -4.87 -4.62 10.62
CA ALA A 106 -3.49 -4.25 10.91
C ALA A 106 -3.35 -3.72 12.34
N SER A 107 -2.35 -4.24 13.08
CA SER A 107 -2.18 -3.95 14.51
C SER A 107 -1.87 -2.50 14.84
N HIS A 108 -1.29 -1.75 13.91
CA HIS A 108 -0.96 -0.33 14.06
C HIS A 108 -2.10 0.59 13.65
N THR A 109 -3.25 0.04 13.24
CA THR A 109 -4.36 0.81 12.69
C THR A 109 -5.45 1.04 13.73
N ILE A 110 -5.82 2.31 13.93
CA ILE A 110 -6.95 2.71 14.79
C ILE A 110 -8.21 2.81 13.94
N ALA A 111 -9.34 2.30 14.44
CA ALA A 111 -10.63 2.34 13.75
C ALA A 111 -10.98 3.78 13.32
N PRO A 112 -11.39 4.01 12.06
CA PRO A 112 -11.55 5.35 11.54
C PRO A 112 -12.88 5.98 11.98
N ARG A 113 -12.81 7.25 12.34
CA ARG A 113 -13.99 8.13 12.46
C ARG A 113 -14.40 8.69 11.09
N VAL A 114 -13.44 8.96 10.21
CA VAL A 114 -13.66 9.47 8.85
C VAL A 114 -12.79 8.71 7.85
N ILE A 115 -13.38 8.36 6.71
CA ILE A 115 -12.66 7.87 5.54
C ILE A 115 -12.95 8.81 4.37
N THR A 116 -11.93 9.53 3.94
CA THR A 116 -11.99 10.30 2.69
C THR A 116 -11.63 9.39 1.54
N VAL A 117 -12.53 9.25 0.59
CA VAL A 117 -12.34 8.42 -0.61
C VAL A 117 -12.47 9.26 -1.87
N ASP A 118 -11.96 8.76 -3.00
CA ASP A 118 -12.31 9.35 -4.29
C ASP A 118 -13.79 9.07 -4.62
N LYS A 119 -14.31 9.68 -5.70
CA LYS A 119 -15.70 9.47 -6.14
C LYS A 119 -15.94 8.10 -6.80
N ASN A 120 -15.15 7.07 -6.48
CA ASN A 120 -15.34 5.73 -7.03
C ASN A 120 -16.62 5.07 -6.50
N ALA A 121 -17.46 4.61 -7.42
CA ALA A 121 -18.71 3.92 -7.11
C ALA A 121 -18.52 2.60 -6.34
N ALA A 122 -17.30 2.04 -6.32
CA ALA A 122 -16.99 0.84 -5.56
C ALA A 122 -16.96 1.05 -4.03
N TYR A 123 -16.71 2.28 -3.56
CA TYR A 123 -16.48 2.55 -2.14
C TYR A 123 -17.74 2.57 -1.28
N PRO A 124 -18.81 3.30 -1.63
CA PRO A 124 -20.04 3.28 -0.84
C PRO A 124 -20.59 1.86 -0.57
N PRO A 125 -20.77 0.97 -1.58
CA PRO A 125 -21.26 -0.38 -1.31
C PRO A 125 -20.27 -1.22 -0.50
N ALA A 126 -18.96 -1.01 -0.65
CA ALA A 126 -17.96 -1.71 0.15
C ALA A 126 -18.02 -1.30 1.63
N ILE A 127 -18.18 -0.01 1.92
CA ILE A 127 -18.22 0.54 3.27
C ILE A 127 -19.54 0.15 3.96
N GLU A 128 -20.68 0.21 3.28
CA GLU A 128 -21.95 -0.26 3.82
C GLU A 128 -21.93 -1.77 4.13
N ALA A 129 -21.27 -2.56 3.29
CA ALA A 129 -21.06 -3.98 3.54
C ALA A 129 -20.10 -4.26 4.72
N LEU A 130 -19.25 -3.31 5.11
CA LEU A 130 -18.37 -3.40 6.30
C LEU A 130 -19.06 -2.93 7.58
N LYS A 131 -19.97 -1.97 7.47
CA LYS A 131 -20.84 -1.56 8.59
C LYS A 131 -21.83 -2.66 8.93
N THR A 132 -22.38 -3.32 7.91
CA THR A 132 -23.33 -4.44 8.08
C THR A 132 -22.68 -5.65 8.76
N ASP A 133 -21.42 -5.97 8.40
CA ASP A 133 -20.69 -7.10 9.02
C ASP A 133 -19.92 -6.73 10.29
N GLN A 134 -20.17 -5.54 10.83
CA GLN A 134 -19.58 -5.00 12.06
C GLN A 134 -18.04 -4.86 12.05
N SER A 135 -17.39 -5.01 10.88
CA SER A 135 -15.95 -4.76 10.76
C SER A 135 -15.62 -3.27 10.89
N LEU A 136 -16.56 -2.39 10.54
CA LEU A 136 -16.41 -0.94 10.60
C LEU A 136 -17.46 -0.32 11.54
N PRO A 137 -17.09 0.64 12.40
CA PRO A 137 -18.06 1.35 13.23
C PRO A 137 -19.16 2.02 12.38
N LYS A 138 -20.41 1.93 12.84
CA LYS A 138 -21.54 2.59 12.15
C LYS A 138 -21.40 4.12 12.11
N ALA A 139 -20.72 4.68 13.12
CA ALA A 139 -20.44 6.11 13.24
C ALA A 139 -19.36 6.62 12.27
N THR A 140 -18.68 5.74 11.54
CA THR A 140 -17.67 6.15 10.55
C THR A 140 -18.33 6.90 9.39
N ASN A 141 -17.87 8.14 9.17
CA ASN A 141 -18.33 9.01 8.10
C ASN A 141 -17.48 8.81 6.84
N ILE A 142 -18.13 8.90 5.68
CA ILE A 142 -17.47 8.86 4.36
C ILE A 142 -17.49 10.27 3.79
N ARG A 143 -16.35 10.76 3.30
CA ARG A 143 -16.21 12.07 2.67
C ARG A 143 -15.62 11.97 1.27
#